data_AF-A0A953Z9N1-F1
#
_entry.id   AF-A0A953Z9N1-F1
#
_cell.length_a   1.000
_cell.length_b   1.000
_cell.length_c   1.000
_cell.angle_alpha   90.00
_cell.angle_beta   90.00
_cell.angle_gamma   90.00
#
_symmetry.space_group_name_H-M   'P 1'
#
loop_
_entity.id
_entity.type
_entity.pdbx_description
1 polymer ?
#
loop_
_entity_poly.entity_id
_entity_poly.type
_entity_poly.pdbx_seq_one_letter_code
_entity_poly.pdbx_strand_id
1 'polypeptide(L)'
;MPRPEPTRWSLVQGAADGDTEQRERFARRYAPILRSYFSAKWRTSPDHDDVLDATQDVFVQLFKDKGALEAVDAGRPGGFRAYLYGVAGNVARMRERQFARRHRVEKGESVVRFEALERHDATLSRVFDQAWARMVAREARRRLAELAASDERQALRFRCLELRYSLGLEPRQIAERLEMPVTDVYERLREARKAYHSALLDVLAEQSPAATRAELERTCRELVAAL
;
A
#
# COMPACT_ATOMS: atom_id res chain seq x y z
N MET A 1 -10.87 26.16 12.86
CA MET A 1 -10.48 25.79 11.49
C MET A 1 -10.00 24.34 11.53
N PRO A 2 -10.66 23.37 10.88
CA PRO A 2 -10.08 22.04 10.73
C PRO A 2 -8.79 22.18 9.92
N ARG A 3 -7.68 21.61 10.40
CA ARG A 3 -6.43 21.57 9.64
C ARG A 3 -6.70 20.79 8.34
N PRO A 4 -6.21 21.26 7.17
CA PRO A 4 -6.27 20.44 5.96
C PRO A 4 -5.63 19.08 6.27
N GLU A 5 -6.25 17.99 5.81
CA GLU A 5 -5.68 16.66 6.05
C GLU A 5 -4.22 16.66 5.56
N PRO A 6 -3.27 16.24 6.41
CA PRO A 6 -1.88 16.17 6.01
C PRO A 6 -1.78 15.26 4.78
N THR A 7 -1.28 15.81 3.65
CA THR A 7 -0.91 15.01 2.49
C THR A 7 0.04 13.90 2.93
N ARG A 8 0.10 12.79 2.19
CA ARG A 8 1.03 11.70 2.52
C ARG A 8 2.49 12.17 2.66
N TRP A 9 2.90 13.21 1.96
CA TRP A 9 4.20 13.83 2.15
C TRP A 9 4.34 14.56 3.47
N SER A 10 3.32 15.25 3.97
CA SER A 10 3.36 15.80 5.34
C SER A 10 3.32 14.72 6.42
N LEU A 11 2.74 13.54 6.16
CA LEU A 11 2.88 12.36 7.02
C LEU A 11 4.33 11.84 7.00
N VAL A 12 4.95 11.74 5.82
CA VAL A 12 6.36 11.32 5.65
C VAL A 12 7.31 12.32 6.33
N GLN A 13 7.12 13.61 6.09
CA GLN A 13 7.93 14.70 6.66
C GLN A 13 7.72 14.80 8.17
N GLY A 14 6.48 14.83 8.66
CA GLY A 14 6.22 14.83 10.10
C GLY A 14 6.80 13.60 10.80
N ALA A 15 6.76 12.42 10.17
CA ALA A 15 7.41 11.23 10.72
C ALA A 15 8.94 11.34 10.72
N ALA A 16 9.54 11.99 9.71
CA ALA A 16 10.97 12.29 9.67
C ALA A 16 11.36 13.28 10.79
N ASP A 17 10.56 14.33 10.99
CA ASP A 17 10.76 15.40 11.98
C ASP A 17 10.56 14.94 13.44
N GLY A 18 10.20 13.67 13.67
CA GLY A 18 10.05 13.13 15.01
C GLY A 18 8.64 13.18 15.59
N ASP A 19 7.64 13.60 14.82
CA ASP A 19 6.24 13.62 15.29
C ASP A 19 5.76 12.18 15.54
N THR A 20 5.48 11.88 16.81
CA THR A 20 5.10 10.54 17.27
C THR A 20 3.76 10.09 16.68
N GLU A 21 2.80 11.00 16.53
CA GLU A 21 1.48 10.68 15.96
C GLU A 21 1.62 10.35 14.47
N GLN A 22 2.45 11.11 13.75
CA GLN A 22 2.72 10.86 12.34
C GLN A 22 3.51 9.56 12.14
N ARG A 23 4.49 9.24 13.00
CA ARG A 23 5.20 7.95 12.98
C ARG A 23 4.26 6.77 13.19
N GLU A 24 3.32 6.89 14.12
CA GLU A 24 2.33 5.83 14.36
C GLU A 24 1.39 5.65 13.16
N ARG A 25 0.84 6.75 12.62
CA ARG A 25 0.01 6.72 11.41
C ARG A 25 0.75 6.14 10.22
N PHE A 26 2.04 6.46 10.07
CA PHE A 26 2.91 5.91 9.05
C PHE A 26 3.09 4.39 9.22
N ALA A 27 3.40 3.95 10.44
CA ALA A 27 3.62 2.53 10.75
C ALA A 27 2.34 1.71 10.49
N ARG A 28 1.18 2.15 10.99
CA ARG A 28 -0.12 1.49 10.76
C ARG A 28 -0.41 1.31 9.26
N ARG A 29 -0.01 2.28 8.44
CA ARG A 29 -0.25 2.28 6.99
C ARG A 29 0.70 1.36 6.23
N TYR A 30 1.99 1.39 6.53
CA TYR A 30 3.01 0.69 5.72
C TYR A 30 3.42 -0.68 6.29
N ALA A 31 3.17 -0.96 7.58
CA ALA A 31 3.53 -2.25 8.19
C ALA A 31 2.91 -3.46 7.46
N PRO A 32 1.62 -3.46 7.04
CA PRO A 32 1.05 -4.61 6.32
C PRO A 32 1.76 -4.92 5.00
N ILE A 33 2.30 -3.91 4.33
CA ILE A 33 3.04 -4.06 3.07
C ILE A 33 4.39 -4.72 3.34
N LEU A 34 5.11 -4.22 4.36
CA LEU A 34 6.39 -4.77 4.78
C LEU A 34 6.25 -6.22 5.27
N ARG A 35 5.24 -6.51 6.08
CA ARG A 35 4.94 -7.87 6.55
C ARG A 35 4.65 -8.81 5.39
N SER A 36 3.88 -8.38 4.39
CA SER A 36 3.62 -9.18 3.17
C SER A 36 4.91 -9.50 2.42
N TYR A 37 5.81 -8.52 2.28
CA TYR A 37 7.10 -8.70 1.63
C TYR A 37 8.00 -9.68 2.38
N PHE A 38 8.22 -9.49 3.69
CA PHE A 38 9.09 -10.35 4.49
C PHE A 38 8.52 -11.76 4.65
N SER A 39 7.21 -11.89 4.84
CA SER A 39 6.51 -13.18 4.86
C SER A 39 6.76 -13.97 3.57
N ALA A 40 6.62 -13.33 2.41
CA ALA A 40 6.91 -13.98 1.13
C ALA A 40 8.40 -14.31 0.97
N LYS A 41 9.30 -13.43 1.41
CA LYS A 41 10.75 -13.62 1.30
C LYS A 41 11.25 -14.79 2.14
N TRP A 42 10.73 -14.96 3.35
CA TRP A 42 11.14 -16.02 4.26
C TRP A 42 10.17 -17.20 4.31
N ARG A 43 9.13 -17.18 3.45
CA ARG A 43 8.11 -18.23 3.33
C ARG A 43 7.50 -18.61 4.68
N THR A 44 7.20 -17.60 5.48
CA THR A 44 6.67 -17.75 6.84
C THR A 44 5.41 -16.90 7.03
N SER A 45 4.74 -17.05 8.16
CA SER A 45 3.55 -16.26 8.51
C SER A 45 3.88 -14.75 8.59
N PRO A 46 2.97 -13.85 8.18
CA PRO A 46 3.11 -12.41 8.41
C PRO A 46 3.26 -12.00 9.88
N ASP A 47 2.83 -12.86 10.81
CA ASP A 47 2.92 -12.64 12.26
C ASP A 47 4.10 -13.38 12.91
N HIS A 48 4.99 -13.98 12.11
CA HIS A 48 6.20 -14.61 12.62
C HIS A 48 7.15 -13.56 13.21
N ASP A 49 7.81 -13.87 14.32
CA ASP A 49 8.69 -12.93 15.05
C ASP A 49 9.73 -12.29 14.14
N ASP A 50 10.45 -13.07 13.32
CA ASP A 50 11.41 -12.51 12.35
C ASP A 50 10.79 -11.47 11.39
N VAL A 51 9.55 -11.68 10.95
CA VAL A 51 8.83 -10.75 10.07
C VAL A 51 8.47 -9.46 10.80
N LEU A 52 8.02 -9.57 12.05
CA LEU A 52 7.70 -8.43 12.90
C LEU A 52 8.96 -7.61 13.21
N ASP A 53 10.04 -8.29 13.59
CA ASP A 53 11.37 -7.75 13.83
C ASP A 53 11.91 -6.99 12.61
N ALA A 54 11.85 -7.61 11.43
CA ALA A 54 12.33 -6.98 10.20
C ALA A 54 11.48 -5.77 9.79
N THR A 55 10.18 -5.84 10.04
CA THR A 55 9.28 -4.71 9.85
C THR A 55 9.65 -3.56 10.80
N GLN A 56 9.94 -3.87 12.06
CA GLN A 56 10.43 -2.88 13.03
C GLN A 56 11.78 -2.29 12.61
N ASP A 57 12.74 -3.11 12.15
CA ASP A 57 14.03 -2.65 11.66
C ASP A 57 13.87 -1.66 10.49
N VAL A 58 12.94 -1.92 9.57
CA VAL A 58 12.64 -0.96 8.49
C VAL A 58 12.19 0.38 9.08
N PHE A 59 11.28 0.38 10.05
CA PHE A 59 10.85 1.64 10.69
C PHE A 59 11.97 2.32 11.48
N VAL A 60 12.84 1.57 12.16
CA VAL A 60 14.03 2.13 12.82
C VAL A 60 14.96 2.77 11.79
N GLN A 61 15.20 2.12 10.64
CA GLN A 61 16.03 2.71 9.58
C GLN A 61 15.40 3.98 8.98
N LEU A 62 14.06 3.99 8.86
CA LEU A 62 13.29 5.13 8.35
C LEU A 62 13.31 6.31 9.33
N PHE A 63 13.13 6.07 10.63
CA PHE A 63 12.92 7.11 11.65
C PHE A 63 14.16 7.56 12.42
N LYS A 64 15.31 6.88 12.28
CA LYS A 64 16.56 7.33 12.92
C LYS A 64 16.94 8.74 12.46
N ASP A 65 17.62 9.51 13.31
CA ASP A 65 18.17 10.82 12.93
C ASP A 65 19.15 10.67 11.76
N LYS A 66 19.07 11.56 10.77
CA LYS A 66 19.75 11.42 9.46
C LYS A 66 19.41 10.11 8.77
N GLY A 67 18.18 9.66 8.99
CA GLY A 67 17.67 8.38 8.56
C GLY A 67 17.29 8.35 7.11
N ALA A 68 16.74 7.20 6.73
CA ALA A 68 16.29 6.96 5.38
C ALA A 68 15.24 8.01 4.94
N LEU A 69 14.31 8.42 5.82
CA LEU A 69 13.26 9.37 5.48
C LEU A 69 13.75 10.79 5.17
N GLU A 70 14.82 11.27 5.80
CA GLU A 70 15.41 12.59 5.51
C GLU A 70 16.02 12.65 4.10
N ALA A 71 16.42 11.50 3.55
CA ALA A 71 16.95 11.38 2.20
C ALA A 71 15.88 11.13 1.12
N VAL A 72 14.60 11.07 1.50
CA VAL A 72 13.51 10.83 0.54
C VAL A 72 13.21 12.12 -0.20
N ASP A 73 13.59 12.12 -1.47
CA ASP A 73 13.28 13.20 -2.42
C ASP A 73 12.00 12.88 -3.18
N ALA A 74 11.03 13.80 -3.13
CA ALA A 74 9.75 13.70 -3.85
C ALA A 74 9.91 13.76 -5.38
N GLY A 75 11.03 14.30 -5.87
CA GLY A 75 11.36 14.37 -7.29
C GLY A 75 12.07 13.12 -7.83
N ARG A 76 12.44 12.14 -6.99
CA ARG A 76 13.14 10.95 -7.48
C ARG A 76 12.23 10.03 -8.30
N PRO A 77 12.72 9.52 -9.46
CA PRO A 77 12.00 8.52 -10.25
C PRO A 77 11.63 7.29 -9.39
N GLY A 78 10.37 6.88 -9.44
CA GLY A 78 9.83 5.73 -8.67
C GLY A 78 9.22 6.09 -7.31
N GLY A 79 9.43 7.32 -6.83
CA GLY A 79 8.78 7.88 -5.64
C GLY A 79 8.96 7.07 -4.35
N PHE A 80 8.10 7.35 -3.37
CA PHE A 80 8.19 6.73 -2.03
C PHE A 80 8.00 5.20 -2.06
N ARG A 81 7.21 4.66 -3.02
CA ARG A 81 7.01 3.21 -3.18
C ARG A 81 8.32 2.48 -3.48
N ALA A 82 9.04 2.91 -4.53
CA ALA A 82 10.30 2.29 -4.93
C ALA A 82 11.37 2.45 -3.82
N TYR A 83 11.36 3.60 -3.15
CA TYR A 83 12.21 3.86 -2.00
C TYR A 83 11.98 2.86 -0.87
N LEU A 84 10.72 2.68 -0.43
CA LEU A 84 10.37 1.77 0.65
C LEU A 84 10.73 0.32 0.32
N TYR A 85 10.51 -0.10 -0.94
CA TYR A 85 10.94 -1.42 -1.42
C TYR A 85 12.45 -1.61 -1.29
N GLY A 86 13.24 -0.60 -1.68
CA GLY A 86 14.70 -0.62 -1.54
C GLY A 86 15.16 -0.74 -0.09
N VAL A 87 14.53 -0.02 0.84
CA VAL A 87 14.81 -0.12 2.28
C VAL A 87 14.48 -1.51 2.82
N ALA A 88 13.31 -2.07 2.46
CA ALA A 88 12.92 -3.42 2.86
C ALA A 88 13.92 -4.48 2.36
N GLY A 89 14.36 -4.38 1.11
CA GLY A 89 15.40 -5.26 0.55
C GLY A 89 16.75 -5.13 1.25
N ASN A 90 17.15 -3.92 1.64
CA ASN A 90 18.37 -3.69 2.43
C ASN A 90 18.30 -4.38 3.80
N VAL A 91 17.18 -4.21 4.53
CA VAL A 91 16.95 -4.84 5.84
C VAL A 91 16.96 -6.35 5.71
N ALA A 92 16.31 -6.89 4.68
CA ALA A 92 16.27 -8.33 4.47
C ALA A 92 17.69 -8.90 4.26
N ARG A 93 18.50 -8.28 3.39
CA ARG A 93 19.90 -8.67 3.17
C ARG A 93 20.74 -8.57 4.45
N MET A 94 20.48 -7.56 5.28
CA MET A 94 21.18 -7.40 6.56
C MET A 94 20.85 -8.57 7.51
N ARG A 95 19.56 -8.89 7.69
CA ARG A 95 19.11 -10.00 8.54
C ARG A 95 19.63 -11.35 8.05
N GLU A 96 19.56 -11.61 6.74
CA GLU A 96 20.11 -12.83 6.13
C GLU A 96 21.61 -13.00 6.40
N ARG A 97 22.40 -11.92 6.31
CA ARG A 97 23.82 -11.94 6.68
C ARG A 97 24.04 -12.23 8.16
N GLN A 98 23.18 -11.70 9.04
CA GLN A 98 23.26 -11.98 10.48
C GLN A 98 22.95 -13.44 10.78
N PHE A 99 21.91 -14.02 10.18
CA PHE A 99 21.59 -15.44 10.30
C PHE A 99 22.73 -16.34 9.79
N ALA A 100 23.27 -16.03 8.61
CA ALA A 100 24.40 -16.78 8.05
C ALA A 100 25.65 -16.71 8.95
N ARG A 101 25.91 -15.58 9.61
CA ARG A 101 27.02 -15.45 10.58
C ARG A 101 26.78 -16.31 11.82
N ARG A 102 25.57 -16.27 12.40
CA ARG A 102 25.21 -17.09 13.58
C ARG A 102 25.34 -18.59 13.26
N HIS A 103 24.80 -19.03 12.13
CA HIS A 103 24.91 -20.43 11.71
C HIS A 103 26.33 -20.89 11.33
N ARG A 104 27.17 -20.01 10.76
CA ARG A 104 28.58 -20.37 10.50
C ARG A 104 29.37 -20.58 11.79
N VAL A 105 29.10 -19.79 12.81
CA VAL A 105 29.72 -19.95 14.14
C VAL A 105 29.23 -21.23 14.81
N GLU A 106 27.96 -21.62 14.62
CA GLU A 106 27.36 -22.82 15.22
C GLU A 106 27.65 -24.13 14.47
N LYS A 107 27.85 -24.11 13.13
CA LYS A 107 27.88 -25.34 12.31
C LYS A 107 29.07 -25.50 11.36
N GLY A 108 30.01 -24.55 11.27
CA GLY A 108 31.27 -24.77 10.54
C GLY A 108 31.19 -25.06 9.03
N GLU A 109 30.02 -24.93 8.37
CA GLU A 109 29.85 -25.22 6.93
C GLU A 109 29.19 -24.05 6.16
N SER A 110 29.54 -23.93 4.88
CA SER A 110 29.10 -22.85 3.99
C SER A 110 28.94 -23.33 2.56
N VAL A 111 27.73 -23.29 2.00
CA VAL A 111 27.46 -22.85 0.61
C VAL A 111 26.02 -22.34 0.50
N VAL A 112 25.80 -21.16 -0.10
CA VAL A 112 24.48 -20.73 -0.62
C VAL A 112 24.61 -20.51 -2.13
N ARG A 113 23.69 -21.10 -2.91
CA ARG A 113 23.60 -21.01 -4.38
C ARG A 113 22.95 -19.68 -4.80
N PHE A 114 23.61 -18.94 -5.69
CA PHE A 114 23.22 -17.60 -6.12
C PHE A 114 22.08 -17.56 -7.17
N GLU A 115 21.87 -18.60 -7.96
CA GLU A 115 20.86 -18.61 -9.05
C GLU A 115 19.39 -18.67 -8.57
N ALA A 116 19.14 -19.08 -7.32
CA ALA A 116 17.81 -19.09 -6.72
C ALA A 116 17.33 -17.68 -6.29
N LEU A 117 18.22 -16.68 -6.26
CA LEU A 117 17.94 -15.34 -5.74
C LEU A 117 17.22 -14.45 -6.76
N GLU A 118 17.57 -14.52 -8.05
CA GLU A 118 17.00 -13.60 -9.07
C GLU A 118 15.53 -13.90 -9.41
N ARG A 119 15.13 -15.17 -9.53
CA ARG A 119 13.71 -15.55 -9.70
C ARG A 119 12.86 -15.20 -8.47
N HIS A 120 13.49 -15.14 -7.30
CA HIS A 120 12.83 -14.69 -6.08
C HIS A 120 12.55 -13.18 -6.09
N ASP A 121 13.47 -12.36 -6.57
CA ASP A 121 13.28 -10.90 -6.54
C ASP A 121 12.12 -10.39 -7.42
N ALA A 122 11.93 -10.95 -8.63
CA ALA A 122 10.77 -10.58 -9.47
C ALA A 122 9.43 -10.95 -8.82
N THR A 123 9.40 -12.08 -8.11
CA THR A 123 8.22 -12.53 -7.37
C THR A 123 7.95 -11.61 -6.16
N LEU A 124 9.01 -11.17 -5.47
CA LEU A 124 8.90 -10.30 -4.30
C LEU A 124 8.46 -8.87 -4.65
N SER A 125 8.94 -8.32 -5.75
CA SER A 125 8.44 -7.03 -6.27
C SER A 125 6.93 -7.11 -6.51
N ARG A 126 6.44 -8.19 -7.13
CA ARG A 126 5.00 -8.37 -7.38
C ARG A 126 4.20 -8.46 -6.09
N VAL A 127 4.68 -9.20 -5.08
CA VAL A 127 4.02 -9.29 -3.77
C VAL A 127 3.95 -7.91 -3.09
N PHE A 128 5.04 -7.15 -3.14
CA PHE A 128 5.08 -5.80 -2.59
C PHE A 128 4.08 -4.88 -3.30
N ASP A 129 4.03 -4.94 -4.63
CA ASP A 129 3.15 -4.13 -5.47
C ASP A 129 1.68 -4.47 -5.27
N GLN A 130 1.36 -5.75 -5.10
CA GLN A 130 0.02 -6.21 -4.72
C GLN A 130 -0.41 -5.66 -3.36
N ALA A 131 0.46 -5.75 -2.36
CA ALA A 131 0.16 -5.22 -1.03
C ALA A 131 -0.01 -3.68 -1.08
N TRP A 132 0.80 -3.00 -1.88
CA TRP A 132 0.65 -1.56 -2.14
C TRP A 132 -0.68 -1.22 -2.81
N ALA A 133 -1.04 -1.94 -3.88
CA ALA A 133 -2.29 -1.75 -4.61
C ALA A 133 -3.51 -1.95 -3.69
N ARG A 134 -3.49 -2.99 -2.84
CA ARG A 134 -4.56 -3.22 -1.84
C ARG A 134 -4.66 -2.08 -0.83
N MET A 135 -3.53 -1.51 -0.42
CA MET A 135 -3.49 -0.37 0.48
C MET A 135 -4.06 0.90 -0.19
N VAL A 136 -3.73 1.16 -1.45
CA VAL A 136 -4.31 2.27 -2.25
C VAL A 136 -5.82 2.08 -2.45
N ALA A 137 -6.26 0.89 -2.84
CA ALA A 137 -7.68 0.56 -3.05
C ALA A 137 -8.51 0.75 -1.76
N ARG A 138 -8.00 0.27 -0.63
CA ARG A 138 -8.64 0.43 0.68
C ARG A 138 -8.77 1.90 1.07
N GLU A 139 -7.76 2.72 0.80
CA GLU A 139 -7.79 4.15 1.07
C GLU A 139 -8.82 4.88 0.18
N ALA A 140 -8.86 4.55 -1.12
CA ALA A 140 -9.87 5.10 -2.03
C ALA A 140 -11.29 4.72 -1.61
N ARG A 141 -11.49 3.47 -1.17
CA ARG A 141 -12.77 3.00 -0.62
C ARG A 141 -13.16 3.75 0.66
N ARG A 142 -12.21 4.01 1.57
CA ARG A 142 -12.44 4.81 2.79
C ARG A 142 -12.97 6.20 2.44
N ARG A 143 -12.35 6.89 1.49
CA ARG A 143 -12.78 8.23 1.04
C ARG A 143 -14.19 8.23 0.46
N LEU A 144 -14.51 7.24 -0.36
CA LEU A 144 -15.87 7.12 -0.87
C LEU A 144 -16.88 6.87 0.24
N ALA A 145 -16.53 6.07 1.25
CA ALA A 145 -17.39 5.84 2.41
C ALA A 145 -17.61 7.14 3.23
N GLU A 146 -16.57 7.97 3.38
CA GLU A 146 -16.67 9.27 4.05
C GLU A 146 -17.56 10.25 3.28
N LEU A 147 -17.40 10.34 1.95
CA LEU A 147 -18.28 11.14 1.09
C LEU A 147 -19.72 10.64 1.16
N ALA A 148 -19.92 9.32 1.13
CA ALA A 148 -21.20 8.66 1.29
C ALA A 148 -21.87 8.96 2.65
N ALA A 149 -21.11 9.19 3.72
CA ALA A 149 -21.68 9.56 5.01
C ALA A 149 -22.28 10.97 5.02
N SER A 150 -21.86 11.84 4.10
CA SER A 150 -22.29 13.24 4.03
C SER A 150 -23.42 13.52 3.02
N ASP A 151 -23.66 12.61 2.07
CA ASP A 151 -24.59 12.82 0.95
C ASP A 151 -25.30 11.51 0.59
N GLU A 152 -26.63 11.49 0.63
CA GLU A 152 -27.45 10.30 0.35
C GLU A 152 -27.31 9.79 -1.09
N ARG A 153 -27.10 10.69 -2.07
CA ARG A 153 -26.83 10.31 -3.45
C ARG A 153 -25.48 9.60 -3.55
N GLN A 154 -24.47 10.07 -2.81
CA GLN A 154 -23.17 9.38 -2.72
C GLN A 154 -23.30 8.06 -1.96
N ALA A 155 -24.12 8.00 -0.91
CA ALA A 155 -24.41 6.78 -0.17
C ALA A 155 -24.97 5.67 -1.07
N LEU A 156 -25.96 6.01 -1.90
CA LEU A 156 -26.54 5.07 -2.85
C LEU A 156 -25.52 4.59 -3.90
N ARG A 157 -24.69 5.48 -4.43
CA ARG A 157 -23.61 5.12 -5.38
C ARG A 157 -22.62 4.15 -4.73
N PHE A 158 -22.19 4.45 -3.52
CA PHE A 158 -21.27 3.61 -2.76
C PHE A 158 -21.87 2.24 -2.46
N ARG A 159 -23.15 2.19 -2.03
CA ARG A 159 -23.87 0.92 -1.82
C ARG A 159 -23.95 0.08 -3.09
N CYS A 160 -24.29 0.66 -4.25
CA CYS A 160 -24.31 -0.08 -5.52
C CYS A 160 -22.93 -0.69 -5.83
N LEU A 161 -21.85 0.07 -5.61
CA LEU A 161 -20.48 -0.39 -5.82
C LEU A 161 -20.12 -1.55 -4.88
N GLU A 162 -20.47 -1.46 -3.61
CA GLU A 162 -20.27 -2.52 -2.61
C GLU A 162 -21.03 -3.80 -2.97
N LEU A 163 -22.32 -3.69 -3.28
CA LEU A 163 -23.13 -4.85 -3.65
C LEU A 163 -22.56 -5.53 -4.91
N ARG A 164 -22.08 -4.75 -5.89
CA ARG A 164 -21.54 -5.32 -7.12
C ARG A 164 -20.18 -5.99 -6.93
N TYR A 165 -19.23 -5.31 -6.29
CA TYR A 165 -17.83 -5.73 -6.32
C TYR A 165 -17.35 -6.42 -5.03
N SER A 166 -18.00 -6.15 -3.89
CA SER A 166 -17.70 -6.84 -2.63
C SER A 166 -18.55 -8.11 -2.47
N LEU A 167 -19.82 -8.06 -2.88
CA LEU A 167 -20.77 -9.18 -2.74
C LEU A 167 -21.05 -9.94 -4.05
N GLY A 168 -20.54 -9.46 -5.18
CA GLY A 168 -20.71 -10.13 -6.47
C GLY A 168 -22.13 -10.13 -7.02
N LEU A 169 -23.03 -9.28 -6.49
CA LEU A 169 -24.42 -9.26 -6.95
C LEU A 169 -24.53 -8.72 -8.38
N GLU A 170 -25.44 -9.28 -9.15
CA GLU A 170 -25.78 -8.82 -10.49
C GLU A 170 -26.71 -7.58 -10.42
N PRO A 171 -26.71 -6.69 -11.43
CA PRO A 171 -27.50 -5.45 -11.41
C PRO A 171 -28.98 -5.64 -11.08
N ARG A 172 -29.60 -6.76 -11.49
CA ARG A 172 -30.99 -7.09 -11.17
C ARG A 172 -31.19 -7.40 -9.67
N GLN A 173 -30.26 -8.12 -9.05
CA GLN A 173 -30.30 -8.42 -7.61
C GLN A 173 -30.04 -7.16 -6.78
N ILE A 174 -29.20 -6.25 -7.29
CA ILE A 174 -28.97 -4.94 -6.68
C ILE A 174 -30.26 -4.10 -6.74
N ALA A 175 -30.92 -4.08 -7.90
CA ALA A 175 -32.16 -3.35 -8.13
C ALA A 175 -33.27 -3.81 -7.16
N GLU A 176 -33.44 -5.12 -7.02
CA GLU A 176 -34.37 -5.71 -6.05
C GLU A 176 -34.00 -5.33 -4.61
N ARG A 177 -32.74 -5.49 -4.23
CA ARG A 177 -32.27 -5.22 -2.86
C ARG A 177 -32.35 -3.74 -2.46
N LEU A 178 -32.23 -2.84 -3.42
CA LEU A 178 -32.30 -1.38 -3.19
C LEU A 178 -33.66 -0.80 -3.58
N GLU A 179 -34.63 -1.63 -3.94
CA GLU A 179 -35.99 -1.24 -4.34
C GLU A 179 -35.98 -0.13 -5.41
N MET A 180 -35.15 -0.29 -6.45
CA MET A 180 -34.99 0.71 -7.50
C MET A 180 -34.97 0.10 -8.90
N PRO A 181 -35.26 0.87 -9.96
CA PRO A 181 -35.16 0.38 -11.33
C PRO A 181 -33.75 -0.09 -11.69
N VAL A 182 -33.66 -1.20 -12.45
CA VAL A 182 -32.36 -1.73 -12.89
C VAL A 182 -31.57 -0.75 -13.77
N THR A 183 -32.27 0.11 -14.52
CA THR A 183 -31.67 1.19 -15.31
C THR A 183 -30.90 2.15 -14.42
N ASP A 184 -31.48 2.53 -13.28
CA ASP A 184 -30.88 3.45 -12.32
C ASP A 184 -29.65 2.80 -11.67
N VAL A 185 -29.68 1.48 -11.42
CA VAL A 185 -28.50 0.73 -10.94
C VAL A 185 -27.33 0.86 -11.93
N TYR A 186 -27.57 0.70 -13.23
CA TYR A 186 -26.50 0.85 -14.22
C TYR A 186 -25.91 2.26 -14.25
N GLU A 187 -26.77 3.29 -14.15
CA GLU A 187 -26.32 4.68 -14.08
C GLU A 187 -25.50 4.94 -12.82
N ARG A 188 -25.97 4.49 -11.65
CA ARG A 188 -25.27 4.64 -10.38
C ARG A 188 -23.96 3.87 -10.36
N LEU A 189 -23.89 2.67 -10.92
CA LEU A 189 -22.64 1.92 -11.06
C LEU A 189 -21.63 2.64 -11.97
N ARG A 190 -22.10 3.24 -13.07
CA ARG A 190 -21.25 4.06 -13.95
C ARG A 190 -20.67 5.26 -13.20
N GLU A 191 -21.51 5.98 -12.45
CA GLU A 191 -21.08 7.12 -11.64
C GLU A 191 -20.14 6.69 -10.51
N ALA A 192 -20.46 5.61 -9.80
CA ALA A 192 -19.66 5.08 -8.70
C ALA A 192 -18.28 4.62 -9.17
N ARG A 193 -18.17 3.97 -10.34
CA ARG A 193 -16.87 3.62 -10.93
C ARG A 193 -16.02 4.86 -11.24
N LYS A 194 -16.64 5.92 -11.79
CA LYS A 194 -15.94 7.19 -12.04
C LYS A 194 -15.45 7.82 -10.73
N ALA A 195 -16.29 7.85 -9.71
CA ALA A 195 -15.92 8.36 -8.39
C ALA A 195 -14.79 7.54 -7.75
N TYR A 196 -14.85 6.21 -7.83
CA TYR A 196 -13.79 5.33 -7.34
C TYR A 196 -12.47 5.53 -8.09
N HIS A 197 -12.52 5.65 -9.42
CA HIS A 197 -11.33 5.96 -10.21
C HIS A 197 -10.73 7.33 -9.83
N SER A 198 -11.56 8.34 -9.62
CA SER A 198 -11.09 9.65 -9.12
C SER A 198 -10.42 9.49 -7.75
N ALA A 199 -11.06 8.80 -6.82
CA ALA A 199 -10.51 8.56 -5.48
C ALA A 199 -9.17 7.81 -5.53
N LEU A 200 -9.01 6.84 -6.44
CA LEU A 200 -7.72 6.17 -6.67
C LEU A 200 -6.64 7.16 -7.13
N LEU A 201 -6.97 8.01 -8.10
CA LEU A 201 -6.04 9.03 -8.60
C LEU A 201 -5.67 10.04 -7.50
N ASP A 202 -6.62 10.47 -6.68
CA ASP A 202 -6.36 11.41 -5.58
C ASP A 202 -5.40 10.79 -4.54
N VAL A 203 -5.62 9.51 -4.18
CA VAL A 203 -4.75 8.76 -3.27
C VAL A 203 -3.34 8.61 -3.84
N LEU A 204 -3.19 8.45 -5.16
CA LEU A 204 -1.90 8.37 -5.84
C LEU A 204 -1.23 9.75 -5.98
N ALA A 205 -1.99 10.80 -6.27
CA ALA A 205 -1.49 12.18 -6.35
C ALA A 205 -0.86 12.60 -5.02
N GLU A 206 -1.45 12.21 -3.90
CA GLU A 206 -0.88 12.46 -2.58
C GLU A 206 0.41 11.69 -2.31
N GLN A 207 0.60 10.52 -2.92
CA GLN A 207 1.86 9.76 -2.84
C GLN A 207 2.96 10.41 -3.68
N SER A 208 2.57 11.02 -4.81
CA SER A 208 3.49 11.57 -5.80
C SER A 208 3.02 12.96 -6.26
N PRO A 209 3.20 14.02 -5.44
CA PRO A 209 2.71 15.37 -5.75
C PRO A 209 3.30 15.96 -7.03
N ALA A 210 4.50 15.53 -7.41
CA ALA A 210 5.16 15.94 -8.64
C ALA A 210 4.73 15.13 -9.89
N ALA A 211 3.92 14.08 -9.72
CA ALA A 211 3.48 13.25 -10.84
C ALA A 211 2.38 13.93 -11.64
N THR A 212 2.53 13.90 -12.95
CA THR A 212 1.50 14.36 -13.88
C THR A 212 0.30 13.42 -13.86
N ARG A 213 -0.87 13.91 -14.28
CA ARG A 213 -2.09 13.09 -14.39
C ARG A 213 -1.88 11.84 -15.25
N ALA A 214 -1.14 11.94 -16.36
CA ALA A 214 -0.85 10.81 -17.24
C ALA A 214 -0.02 9.72 -16.53
N GLU A 215 0.91 10.14 -15.67
CA GLU A 215 1.72 9.22 -14.86
C GLU A 215 0.88 8.55 -13.78
N LEU A 216 0.00 9.30 -13.11
CA LEU A 216 -0.95 8.76 -12.14
C LEU A 216 -1.90 7.73 -12.78
N GLU A 217 -2.41 8.01 -13.98
CA GLU A 217 -3.27 7.07 -14.73
C GLU A 217 -2.51 5.81 -15.17
N ARG A 218 -1.24 5.94 -15.56
CA ARG A 218 -0.37 4.78 -15.82
C ARG A 218 -0.17 3.94 -14.55
N THR A 219 0.22 4.57 -13.44
CA THR A 219 0.40 3.87 -12.15
C THR A 219 -0.90 3.24 -11.66
N CYS A 220 -2.04 3.90 -11.84
CA CYS A 220 -3.35 3.34 -11.50
C CYS A 220 -3.62 2.06 -12.29
N ARG A 221 -3.36 2.05 -13.60
CA ARG A 221 -3.50 0.84 -14.44
C ARG A 221 -2.56 -0.28 -14.01
N GLU A 222 -1.31 0.02 -13.69
CA GLU A 222 -0.33 -0.95 -13.19
C GLU A 222 -0.78 -1.58 -11.87
N LEU A 223 -1.27 -0.76 -10.92
CA LEU A 223 -1.75 -1.23 -9.63
C LEU A 223 -3.02 -2.07 -9.74
N VAL A 224 -3.96 -1.67 -10.60
CA VAL A 224 -5.18 -2.46 -10.86
C VAL A 224 -4.84 -3.80 -11.52
N ALA A 225 -3.86 -3.83 -12.42
CA ALA A 225 -3.39 -5.07 -13.05
C ALA A 225 -2.64 -6.00 -12.07
N ALA A 226 -2.13 -5.47 -10.95
CA ALA A 226 -1.45 -6.25 -9.94
C ALA A 226 -2.42 -6.99 -9.01
N LEU A 227 -3.63 -6.45 -8.77
CA LEU A 227 -4.67 -6.99 -7.88
C LEU A 227 -5.27 -8.30 -8.40
#